data_AF-A0A7Y4JQP1-F1
#
_entry.id   AF-A0A7Y4JQP1-F1
#
_cell.length_a   1.000
_cell.length_b   1.000
_cell.length_c   1.000
_cell.angle_alpha   90.00
_cell.angle_beta   90.00
_cell.angle_gamma   90.00
#
_symmetry.space_group_name_H-M   'P 1'
#
loop_
_entity.id
_entity.type
_entity.pdbx_description
1 polymer ?
#
loop_
_entity_poly.entity_id
_entity_poly.type
_entity_poly.pdbx_seq_one_letter_code
_entity_poly.pdbx_strand_id
1 'polypeptide(L)'
;MGGEHGGGGLPVRRALGALALALGLTGAGCAFLEDEPPPPQLVCRSDAECAAGQVCFVDGCGNPGGDIVVEVQPLPKAGLLAQDFPVDRLRPEQNLELFSPVRLRGEVSRGAAATADGGTAPVPYRAPVHLLATGESRLIPGVARRYETTLTPDDGAWALPVGSGDYTVTLTPLDTALPPLSRTASVDPATGGTVTFDLPTASRVVTLAGTLVLQGSRKVAADMEVQALDELLRPLSQRARVARDTGAFQLALSVEDASRDTVLLRATPVSAGDLMPWKTFVVEPSRIPSSPLELGDPGAAVRVEGRVLETDGQTPMAGARVSLQGRVAGGGTFQGQPVLTDAQGRYQLLSLPGAEDSTLTLVVVPPPGSPSRLTLQPVAVARVDTALPDVTCPARRGVVGSVKNPEGTGPASGVRIVVEPVGALTGWPQPPVGFESPLTTNSEGRFELALDPGEYRLDFLPGENLPRVSRFVTVPAGADDTAPLELAAFTLSRGRSLSGRITLPPDPAVAPDGVAANASVRFFRVVTVAGRPDSILLAQTVSDSTGRYSTVLPTR
;
A
#
# COMPACT_ATOMS: atom_id res chain seq x y z
N MET A 1 33.71 24.13 -59.02
CA MET A 1 33.54 25.61 -58.99
C MET A 1 33.68 26.04 -57.54
N GLY A 2 34.47 27.09 -57.31
CA GLY A 2 35.27 27.37 -56.11
C GLY A 2 34.49 27.54 -54.80
N GLY A 3 35.14 27.62 -53.63
CA GLY A 3 36.56 27.72 -53.25
C GLY A 3 36.65 27.40 -51.74
N GLU A 4 37.72 26.78 -51.25
CA GLU A 4 38.89 27.47 -50.65
C GLU A 4 38.55 28.16 -49.30
N HIS A 5 39.20 27.98 -48.15
CA HIS A 5 40.48 27.38 -47.72
C HIS A 5 40.34 26.96 -46.23
N GLY A 6 40.97 25.87 -45.76
CA GLY A 6 42.31 25.85 -45.14
C GLY A 6 42.17 25.76 -43.61
N GLY A 7 42.41 24.62 -42.95
CA GLY A 7 43.74 24.04 -42.67
C GLY A 7 44.52 25.01 -41.79
N GLY A 8 44.78 24.82 -40.49
CA GLY A 8 45.15 23.64 -39.73
C GLY A 8 46.19 24.10 -38.69
N GLY A 9 46.40 23.35 -37.60
CA GLY A 9 47.62 23.45 -36.78
C GLY A 9 47.47 24.05 -35.37
N LEU A 10 47.62 23.16 -34.38
CA LEU A 10 47.89 23.40 -32.94
C LEU A 10 49.27 24.06 -32.74
N PRO A 11 49.56 24.77 -31.62
CA PRO A 11 50.04 24.09 -30.39
C PRO A 11 49.78 24.77 -29.01
N VAL A 12 49.68 23.90 -28.00
CA VAL A 12 50.11 23.98 -26.58
C VAL A 12 50.57 25.33 -26.02
N ARG A 13 49.90 25.81 -24.95
CA ARG A 13 50.56 26.48 -23.80
C ARG A 13 49.84 26.22 -22.47
N ARG A 14 50.68 26.02 -21.45
CA ARG A 14 50.44 25.83 -20.01
C ARG A 14 49.66 26.99 -19.39
N ALA A 15 48.84 26.70 -18.38
CA ALA A 15 48.68 27.57 -17.22
C ALA A 15 48.32 26.75 -15.97
N LEU A 16 49.27 26.70 -15.03
CA LEU A 16 49.07 26.39 -13.62
C LEU A 16 48.24 27.50 -12.98
N GLY A 17 47.37 27.14 -12.02
CA GLY A 17 46.66 28.10 -11.19
C GLY A 17 46.04 27.40 -9.99
N ALA A 18 46.86 27.13 -8.98
CA ALA A 18 46.42 26.73 -7.66
C ALA A 18 45.65 27.89 -6.99
N LEU A 19 44.53 27.60 -6.33
CA LEU A 19 44.08 28.42 -5.21
C LEU A 19 43.49 27.52 -4.12
N ALA A 20 44.21 27.46 -3.01
CA ALA A 20 43.74 26.99 -1.72
C ALA A 20 43.54 28.21 -0.80
N LEU A 21 42.86 27.94 0.31
CA LEU A 21 42.54 28.78 1.47
C LEU A 21 41.30 29.68 1.35
N ALA A 22 40.53 29.91 2.40
CA ALA A 22 40.24 29.25 3.68
C ALA A 22 39.29 30.22 4.43
N LEU A 23 38.38 29.64 5.23
CA LEU A 23 37.86 30.16 6.51
C LEU A 23 37.22 31.56 6.58
N GLY A 24 35.99 31.58 7.11
CA GLY A 24 35.37 32.80 7.64
C GLY A 24 33.95 32.58 8.17
N LEU A 25 33.85 32.07 9.40
CA LEU A 25 32.65 32.17 10.25
C LEU A 25 32.31 33.65 10.53
N THR A 26 31.02 34.01 10.50
CA THR A 26 30.27 34.75 11.56
C THR A 26 28.94 35.26 11.01
N GLY A 27 27.89 35.23 11.82
CA GLY A 27 26.88 36.28 11.83
C GLY A 27 25.43 35.83 11.72
N ALA A 28 24.71 35.91 12.84
CA ALA A 28 23.29 35.66 13.00
C ALA A 28 22.40 36.54 12.11
N GLY A 29 21.22 36.01 11.77
CA GLY A 29 20.12 36.78 11.18
C GLY A 29 18.91 35.91 10.92
N CYS A 30 18.00 35.86 11.89
CA CYS A 30 16.66 35.31 11.72
C CYS A 30 15.98 35.92 10.50
N ALA A 31 15.49 35.09 9.59
CA ALA A 31 14.39 35.42 8.70
C ALA A 31 13.36 34.30 8.86
N PHE A 32 12.32 34.61 9.61
CA PHE A 32 11.04 33.92 9.58
C PHE A 32 10.60 33.79 8.11
N LEU A 33 10.55 32.57 7.61
CA LEU A 33 9.56 32.18 6.62
C LEU A 33 8.62 31.24 7.35
N GLU A 34 7.65 31.84 8.03
CA GLU A 34 6.36 31.21 8.27
C GLU A 34 5.73 30.96 6.90
N ASP A 35 6.03 29.81 6.30
CA ASP A 35 5.03 29.13 5.49
C ASP A 35 4.31 28.18 6.43
N GLU A 36 3.43 28.74 7.27
CA GLU A 36 2.37 27.98 7.90
C GLU A 36 1.50 27.43 6.75
N PRO A 37 1.48 26.11 6.47
CA PRO A 37 0.56 25.60 5.48
C PRO A 37 -0.85 25.93 5.99
N PRO A 38 -1.75 26.46 5.13
CA PRO A 38 -3.09 26.81 5.57
C PRO A 38 -3.73 25.59 6.25
N PRO A 39 -4.45 25.76 7.36
CA PRO A 39 -5.22 24.67 7.95
C PRO A 39 -6.14 24.10 6.87
N PRO A 40 -6.45 22.78 6.87
CA PRO A 40 -7.33 22.20 5.86
C PRO A 40 -8.65 22.95 5.88
N GLN A 41 -8.85 23.81 4.88
CA GLN A 41 -10.04 24.61 4.75
C GLN A 41 -11.15 23.64 4.40
N LEU A 42 -12.05 23.40 5.36
CA LEU A 42 -13.40 22.95 5.05
C LEU A 42 -13.93 23.88 3.96
N VAL A 43 -14.03 23.36 2.73
CA VAL A 43 -14.49 24.14 1.56
C VAL A 43 -15.90 24.69 1.80
N CYS A 44 -16.68 23.96 2.61
CA CYS A 44 -17.96 24.39 3.19
C CYS A 44 -18.14 23.70 4.55
N ARG A 45 -19.01 24.26 5.41
CA ARG A 45 -19.34 23.69 6.73
C ARG A 45 -20.75 23.13 6.82
N SER A 46 -21.65 23.58 5.95
CA SER A 46 -23.04 23.16 5.93
C SER A 46 -23.65 23.26 4.54
N ASP A 47 -24.73 22.51 4.33
CA ASP A 47 -25.51 22.56 3.09
C ASP A 47 -26.12 23.94 2.84
N ALA A 48 -26.26 24.78 3.87
CA ALA A 48 -26.75 26.15 3.75
C ALA A 48 -25.76 27.08 3.00
N GLU A 49 -24.47 26.76 3.02
CA GLU A 49 -23.42 27.52 2.31
C GLU A 49 -23.40 27.23 0.80
N CYS A 50 -24.11 26.19 0.36
CA CYS A 50 -24.10 25.74 -1.03
C CYS A 50 -25.25 26.33 -1.87
N ALA A 51 -25.12 26.33 -3.20
CA ALA A 51 -26.18 26.79 -4.11
C ALA A 51 -27.29 25.76 -4.26
N ALA A 52 -28.52 26.19 -4.60
CA ALA A 52 -29.72 25.32 -4.61
C ALA A 52 -29.46 23.97 -5.29
N GLY A 53 -29.83 22.87 -4.63
CA GLY A 53 -29.57 21.50 -5.12
C GLY A 53 -28.16 20.95 -4.88
N GLN A 54 -27.27 21.68 -4.20
CA GLN A 54 -25.95 21.21 -3.78
C GLN A 54 -25.87 20.94 -2.28
N VAL A 55 -25.06 19.95 -1.91
CA VAL A 55 -24.76 19.52 -0.53
C VAL A 55 -23.27 19.76 -0.27
N CYS A 56 -22.93 19.98 1.00
CA CYS A 56 -21.57 20.25 1.43
C CYS A 56 -20.75 18.95 1.61
N PHE A 57 -19.85 18.70 0.67
CA PHE A 57 -18.88 17.61 0.73
C PHE A 57 -17.49 18.11 1.13
N VAL A 58 -16.54 17.17 1.27
CA VAL A 58 -15.15 17.47 1.65
C VAL A 58 -14.38 18.24 0.56
N ASP A 59 -14.75 18.04 -0.70
CA ASP A 59 -14.24 18.71 -1.89
C ASP A 59 -15.04 19.99 -2.22
N GLY A 60 -16.04 20.33 -1.42
CA GLY A 60 -16.87 21.52 -1.57
C GLY A 60 -18.35 21.25 -1.86
N CYS A 61 -19.03 22.30 -2.32
CA CYS A 61 -20.44 22.22 -2.66
C CYS A 61 -20.63 21.46 -3.98
N GLY A 62 -21.36 20.34 -3.92
CA GLY A 62 -21.55 19.44 -5.05
C GLY A 62 -22.99 18.93 -5.17
N ASN A 63 -23.38 18.49 -6.37
CA ASN A 63 -24.65 17.80 -6.55
C ASN A 63 -24.60 16.43 -5.84
N PRO A 64 -25.48 16.16 -4.85
CA PRO A 64 -25.45 14.89 -4.12
C PRO A 64 -25.79 13.66 -4.96
N GLY A 65 -26.38 13.83 -6.14
CA GLY A 65 -26.64 12.76 -7.09
C GLY A 65 -25.67 12.70 -8.27
N GLY A 66 -24.62 13.53 -8.29
CA GLY A 66 -23.56 13.50 -9.30
C GLY A 66 -22.40 12.61 -8.88
N ASP A 67 -21.69 12.06 -9.86
CA ASP A 67 -20.44 11.31 -9.68
C ASP A 67 -20.58 10.12 -8.71
N ILE A 68 -21.76 9.49 -8.70
CA ILE A 68 -22.04 8.33 -7.85
C ILE A 68 -21.63 7.05 -8.56
N VAL A 69 -20.90 6.20 -7.85
CA VAL A 69 -20.57 4.85 -8.28
C VAL A 69 -20.99 3.86 -7.21
N VAL A 70 -21.59 2.74 -7.62
CA VAL A 70 -22.02 1.68 -6.73
C VAL A 70 -21.14 0.46 -6.93
N GLU A 71 -20.47 0.02 -5.87
CA GLU A 71 -19.82 -1.29 -5.80
C GLU A 71 -20.82 -2.31 -5.26
N VAL A 72 -21.00 -3.41 -5.98
CA VAL A 72 -21.79 -4.55 -5.52
C VAL A 72 -20.90 -5.78 -5.44
N GLN A 73 -20.86 -6.42 -4.27
CA GLN A 73 -20.14 -7.65 -4.04
C GLN A 73 -21.11 -8.73 -3.54
N PRO A 74 -21.58 -9.63 -4.43
CA PRO A 74 -22.67 -10.55 -4.12
C PRO A 74 -22.24 -11.72 -3.24
N LEU A 75 -21.22 -12.50 -3.65
CA LEU A 75 -20.78 -13.68 -2.89
C LEU A 75 -19.29 -13.99 -3.16
N PRO A 76 -18.37 -13.34 -2.42
CA PRO A 76 -16.93 -13.47 -2.65
C PRO A 76 -16.43 -14.92 -2.54
N LYS A 77 -16.98 -15.68 -1.59
CA LYS A 77 -16.60 -17.09 -1.35
C LYS A 77 -16.94 -18.01 -2.52
N ALA A 78 -17.90 -17.64 -3.36
CA ALA A 78 -18.27 -18.38 -4.56
C ALA A 78 -17.58 -17.83 -5.83
N GLY A 79 -16.61 -16.91 -5.68
CA GLY A 79 -15.93 -16.27 -6.81
C GLY A 79 -16.76 -15.18 -7.50
N LEU A 80 -17.93 -14.79 -6.94
CA LEU A 80 -18.67 -13.62 -7.40
C LEU A 80 -18.12 -12.37 -6.71
N LEU A 81 -17.23 -11.68 -7.43
CA LEU A 81 -16.44 -10.57 -6.91
C LEU A 81 -17.06 -9.22 -7.26
N ALA A 82 -16.44 -8.15 -6.76
CA ALA A 82 -16.97 -6.79 -6.83
C ALA A 82 -17.17 -6.30 -8.28
N GLN A 83 -18.35 -5.74 -8.54
CA GLN A 83 -18.72 -5.08 -9.80
C GLN A 83 -19.10 -3.63 -9.52
N ASP A 84 -18.60 -2.71 -10.34
CA ASP A 84 -18.78 -1.27 -10.14
C ASP A 84 -19.66 -0.69 -11.23
N PHE A 85 -20.63 0.13 -10.84
CA PHE A 85 -21.62 0.71 -11.75
C PHE A 85 -21.71 2.22 -11.54
N PRO A 86 -21.56 3.04 -12.59
CA PRO A 86 -21.86 4.46 -12.50
C PRO A 86 -23.38 4.64 -12.34
N VAL A 87 -23.79 5.61 -11.53
CA VAL A 87 -25.20 5.97 -11.34
C VAL A 87 -25.42 7.38 -11.87
N ASP A 88 -25.93 7.46 -13.10
CA ASP A 88 -26.18 8.74 -13.79
C ASP A 88 -27.20 9.63 -13.07
N ARG A 89 -28.20 9.00 -12.44
CA ARG A 89 -29.25 9.71 -11.71
C ARG A 89 -29.79 8.87 -10.57
N LEU A 90 -29.66 9.37 -9.35
CA LEU A 90 -30.26 8.75 -8.16
C LEU A 90 -31.79 8.78 -8.22
N ARG A 91 -32.41 7.59 -8.22
CA ARG A 91 -33.86 7.38 -8.15
C ARG A 91 -34.25 6.79 -6.78
N PRO A 92 -35.51 6.93 -6.32
CA PRO A 92 -35.97 6.28 -5.09
C PRO A 92 -35.86 4.75 -5.14
N GLU A 93 -36.01 4.18 -6.33
CA GLU A 93 -35.78 2.77 -6.63
C GLU A 93 -34.63 2.64 -7.63
N GLN A 94 -33.56 1.95 -7.23
CA GLN A 94 -32.33 1.74 -7.99
C GLN A 94 -32.10 0.23 -8.10
N ASN A 95 -32.64 -0.39 -9.14
CA ASN A 95 -32.39 -1.81 -9.39
C ASN A 95 -31.02 -2.00 -10.05
N LEU A 96 -30.28 -3.01 -9.62
CA LEU A 96 -28.92 -3.30 -10.07
C LEU A 96 -28.89 -4.70 -10.66
N GLU A 97 -28.59 -4.79 -11.95
CA GLU A 97 -28.44 -6.05 -12.66
C GLU A 97 -26.95 -6.37 -12.75
N LEU A 98 -26.51 -7.37 -11.99
CA LEU A 98 -25.14 -7.84 -12.03
C LEU A 98 -24.90 -8.67 -13.27
N PHE A 99 -23.65 -8.73 -13.70
CA PHE A 99 -23.22 -9.66 -14.73
C PHE A 99 -22.85 -11.02 -14.12
N SER A 100 -22.76 -12.03 -14.98
CA SER A 100 -22.15 -13.34 -14.68
C SER A 100 -20.75 -13.16 -14.05
N PRO A 101 -20.21 -14.12 -13.28
CA PRO A 101 -18.89 -13.98 -12.65
C PRO A 101 -17.86 -13.37 -13.59
N VAL A 102 -17.36 -12.20 -13.19
CA VAL A 102 -16.36 -11.44 -13.95
C VAL A 102 -15.05 -12.21 -13.90
N ARG A 103 -14.48 -12.46 -15.08
CA ARG A 103 -13.27 -13.26 -15.22
C ARG A 103 -12.23 -12.50 -16.03
N LEU A 104 -11.00 -12.56 -15.55
CA LEU A 104 -9.82 -12.30 -16.34
C LEU A 104 -9.42 -13.63 -17.00
N ARG A 105 -9.46 -13.66 -18.32
CA ARG A 105 -8.99 -14.79 -19.13
C ARG A 105 -7.60 -14.49 -19.64
N GLY A 106 -6.83 -15.54 -19.86
CA GLY A 106 -5.58 -15.36 -20.58
C GLY A 106 -5.08 -16.60 -21.25
N GLU A 107 -4.07 -16.37 -22.08
CA GLU A 107 -3.36 -17.39 -22.83
C GLU A 107 -1.89 -17.30 -22.51
N VAL A 108 -1.25 -18.46 -22.41
CA VAL A 108 0.18 -18.59 -22.16
C VAL A 108 0.76 -19.49 -23.25
N SER A 109 1.66 -18.93 -24.04
CA SER A 109 2.41 -19.66 -25.05
C SER A 109 3.89 -19.71 -24.70
N ARG A 110 4.62 -20.61 -25.38
CA ARG A 110 6.08 -20.64 -25.35
C ARG A 110 6.61 -21.04 -26.72
N GLY A 111 7.05 -20.06 -27.50
CA GLY A 111 7.57 -20.29 -28.85
C GLY A 111 6.47 -20.64 -29.86
N ALA A 112 6.88 -21.07 -31.05
CA ALA A 112 5.97 -21.37 -32.16
C ALA A 112 6.34 -22.69 -32.86
N ALA A 113 5.33 -23.41 -33.35
CA ALA A 113 5.47 -24.62 -34.16
C ALA A 113 4.90 -24.40 -35.56
N ALA A 114 5.43 -25.14 -36.55
CA ALA A 114 4.91 -25.10 -37.91
C ALA A 114 3.50 -25.71 -37.98
N THR A 115 2.60 -25.08 -38.72
CA THR A 115 1.25 -25.60 -38.98
C THR A 115 1.23 -26.40 -40.28
N ALA A 116 0.21 -27.26 -40.45
CA ALA A 116 0.05 -28.10 -41.65
C ALA A 116 -0.06 -27.29 -42.96
N ASP A 117 -0.53 -26.05 -42.86
CA ASP A 117 -0.66 -25.11 -43.99
C ASP A 117 0.65 -24.33 -44.27
N GLY A 118 1.76 -24.69 -43.63
CA GLY A 118 3.06 -24.03 -43.76
C GLY A 118 3.21 -22.73 -42.97
N GLY A 119 2.25 -22.42 -42.09
CA GLY A 119 2.30 -21.28 -41.18
C GLY A 119 3.05 -21.60 -39.87
N THR A 120 3.01 -20.67 -38.91
CA THR A 120 3.48 -20.92 -37.54
C THR A 120 2.40 -20.55 -36.54
N ALA A 121 2.24 -21.36 -35.48
CA ALA A 121 1.28 -21.13 -34.41
C ALA A 121 1.99 -21.16 -33.04
N PRO A 122 1.58 -20.33 -32.08
CA PRO A 122 2.11 -20.38 -30.72
C PRO A 122 1.92 -21.76 -30.11
N VAL A 123 2.95 -22.27 -29.42
CA VAL A 123 2.85 -23.55 -28.69
C VAL A 123 2.27 -23.25 -27.30
N PRO A 124 1.14 -23.86 -26.91
CA PRO A 124 0.51 -23.60 -25.63
C PRO A 124 1.37 -24.12 -24.46
N TYR A 125 1.50 -23.31 -23.42
CA TYR A 125 2.22 -23.68 -22.21
C TYR A 125 1.30 -24.42 -21.23
N ARG A 126 1.68 -25.64 -20.83
CA ARG A 126 0.83 -26.56 -20.06
C ARG A 126 1.37 -26.93 -18.67
N ALA A 127 2.39 -26.21 -18.19
CA ALA A 127 2.94 -26.44 -16.85
C ALA A 127 2.37 -25.43 -15.83
N PRO A 128 2.43 -25.73 -14.52
CA PRO A 128 1.85 -24.86 -13.50
C PRO A 128 2.42 -23.45 -13.51
N VAL A 129 1.55 -22.47 -13.30
CA VAL A 129 1.88 -21.04 -13.16
C VAL A 129 1.22 -20.48 -11.90
N HIS A 130 1.90 -19.53 -11.26
CA HIS A 130 1.34 -18.65 -10.25
C HIS A 130 0.93 -17.33 -10.90
N LEU A 131 -0.29 -16.89 -10.63
CA LEU A 131 -0.85 -15.64 -11.13
C LEU A 131 -1.13 -14.70 -9.96
N LEU A 132 -0.64 -13.47 -10.07
CA LEU A 132 -0.94 -12.38 -9.15
C LEU A 132 -1.50 -11.21 -9.95
N ALA A 133 -2.78 -10.88 -9.73
CA ALA A 133 -3.43 -9.70 -10.27
C ALA A 133 -3.57 -8.65 -9.15
N THR A 134 -2.86 -7.54 -9.28
CA THR A 134 -2.94 -6.39 -8.37
C THR A 134 -3.36 -5.15 -9.15
N GLY A 135 -4.31 -4.41 -8.63
CA GLY A 135 -4.90 -3.30 -9.35
C GLY A 135 -5.84 -2.49 -8.47
N GLU A 136 -6.76 -1.78 -9.12
CA GLU A 136 -7.78 -0.98 -8.45
C GLU A 136 -9.09 -0.98 -9.25
N SER A 137 -10.18 -0.55 -8.61
CA SER A 137 -11.43 -0.27 -9.33
C SER A 137 -11.19 0.83 -10.36
N ARG A 138 -11.69 0.63 -11.58
CA ARG A 138 -11.65 1.65 -12.64
C ARG A 138 -12.53 2.85 -12.33
N LEU A 139 -13.66 2.62 -11.64
CA LEU A 139 -14.67 3.64 -11.39
C LEU A 139 -14.55 4.27 -10.00
N ILE A 140 -13.86 3.60 -9.06
CA ILE A 140 -13.77 4.04 -7.67
C ILE A 140 -12.29 4.19 -7.28
N PRO A 141 -11.72 5.41 -7.42
CA PRO A 141 -10.33 5.65 -7.09
C PRO A 141 -9.97 5.24 -5.66
N GLY A 142 -8.80 4.63 -5.49
CA GLY A 142 -8.29 4.19 -4.18
C GLY A 142 -8.83 2.84 -3.69
N VAL A 143 -9.81 2.23 -4.38
CA VAL A 143 -10.29 0.87 -4.05
C VAL A 143 -9.34 -0.17 -4.66
N ALA A 144 -8.34 -0.56 -3.87
CA ALA A 144 -7.36 -1.57 -4.25
C ALA A 144 -7.99 -2.96 -4.42
N ARG A 145 -7.51 -3.70 -5.42
CA ARG A 145 -7.94 -5.08 -5.75
C ARG A 145 -6.71 -5.98 -5.84
N ARG A 146 -6.80 -7.15 -5.21
CA ARG A 146 -5.74 -8.16 -5.23
C ARG A 146 -6.33 -9.56 -5.31
N TYR A 147 -5.86 -10.33 -6.28
CA TYR A 147 -6.23 -11.73 -6.49
C TYR A 147 -4.98 -12.54 -6.81
N GLU A 148 -4.87 -13.72 -6.19
CA GLU A 148 -3.75 -14.62 -6.43
C GLU A 148 -4.23 -16.06 -6.51
N THR A 149 -3.60 -16.84 -7.40
CA THR A 149 -3.89 -18.26 -7.55
C THR A 149 -2.69 -19.00 -8.14
N THR A 150 -2.66 -20.32 -7.97
CA THR A 150 -1.76 -21.22 -8.68
C THR A 150 -2.59 -22.23 -9.45
N LEU A 151 -2.35 -22.35 -10.75
CA LEU A 151 -3.11 -23.23 -11.63
C LEU A 151 -2.23 -23.82 -12.74
N THR A 152 -2.74 -24.86 -13.39
CA THR A 152 -2.16 -25.39 -14.62
C THR A 152 -3.04 -24.91 -15.78
N PRO A 153 -2.52 -24.15 -16.75
CA PRO A 153 -3.30 -23.72 -17.91
C PRO A 153 -3.82 -24.93 -18.71
N ASP A 154 -5.08 -24.88 -19.13
CA ASP A 154 -5.70 -25.88 -19.99
C ASP A 154 -5.43 -25.50 -21.45
N ASP A 155 -4.54 -26.24 -22.09
CA ASP A 155 -4.01 -25.93 -23.42
C ASP A 155 -3.53 -24.47 -23.57
N GLY A 156 -2.81 -23.96 -22.55
CA GLY A 156 -2.33 -22.58 -22.52
C GLY A 156 -3.37 -21.57 -22.05
N ALA A 157 -4.66 -21.90 -22.06
CA ALA A 157 -5.72 -21.03 -21.59
C ALA A 157 -5.93 -21.13 -20.08
N TRP A 158 -6.30 -20.02 -19.46
CA TRP A 158 -6.67 -19.97 -18.05
C TRP A 158 -7.73 -18.89 -17.80
N ALA A 159 -8.39 -18.99 -16.66
CA ALA A 159 -9.36 -18.01 -16.19
C ALA A 159 -9.26 -17.81 -14.68
N LEU A 160 -9.26 -16.56 -14.24
CA LEU A 160 -9.24 -16.15 -12.84
C LEU A 160 -10.48 -15.29 -12.56
N PRO A 161 -11.34 -15.66 -11.60
CA PRO A 161 -12.37 -14.76 -11.11
C PRO A 161 -11.70 -13.54 -10.48
N VAL A 162 -12.06 -12.35 -10.95
CA VAL A 162 -11.59 -11.06 -10.41
C VAL A 162 -12.77 -10.08 -10.38
N GLY A 163 -12.66 -8.99 -9.61
CA GLY A 163 -13.61 -7.88 -9.74
C GLY A 163 -13.39 -7.07 -11.03
N SER A 164 -14.29 -6.16 -11.36
CA SER A 164 -14.04 -5.12 -12.39
C SER A 164 -12.83 -4.25 -12.06
N GLY A 165 -12.15 -3.68 -13.05
CA GLY A 165 -11.06 -2.73 -12.78
C GLY A 165 -9.85 -2.91 -13.67
N ASP A 166 -8.77 -2.23 -13.29
CA ASP A 166 -7.52 -2.21 -14.05
C ASP A 166 -6.42 -2.86 -13.21
N TYR A 167 -5.75 -3.84 -13.82
CA TYR A 167 -4.84 -4.75 -13.14
C TYR A 167 -3.47 -4.76 -13.81
N THR A 168 -2.44 -4.86 -12.99
CA THR A 168 -1.16 -5.48 -13.38
C THR A 168 -1.23 -6.95 -13.03
N VAL A 169 -1.13 -7.81 -14.04
CA VAL A 169 -1.16 -9.26 -13.95
C VAL A 169 0.25 -9.76 -14.10
N THR A 170 0.78 -10.39 -13.05
CA THR A 170 2.09 -11.02 -13.04
C THR A 170 1.92 -12.53 -13.11
N LEU A 171 2.47 -13.13 -14.15
CA LEU A 171 2.56 -14.58 -14.34
C LEU A 171 3.96 -15.04 -13.95
N THR A 172 4.04 -15.96 -12.99
CA THR A 172 5.30 -16.59 -12.56
C THR A 172 5.22 -18.09 -12.82
N PRO A 173 5.99 -18.64 -13.78
CA PRO A 173 6.05 -20.08 -13.97
C PRO A 173 6.61 -20.77 -12.72
N LEU A 174 6.10 -21.97 -12.40
CA LEU A 174 6.73 -22.79 -11.35
C LEU A 174 8.04 -23.43 -11.84
N ASP A 175 8.24 -23.49 -13.16
CA ASP A 175 9.53 -23.81 -13.76
C ASP A 175 10.54 -22.69 -13.49
N THR A 176 11.48 -22.95 -12.59
CA THR A 176 12.53 -22.00 -12.20
C THR A 176 13.57 -21.74 -13.30
N ALA A 177 13.43 -22.31 -14.49
CA ALA A 177 14.21 -21.93 -15.66
C ALA A 177 13.58 -20.77 -16.46
N LEU A 178 12.42 -20.26 -16.03
CA LEU A 178 11.69 -19.21 -16.73
C LEU A 178 11.49 -17.96 -15.86
N PRO A 179 11.72 -16.76 -16.40
CA PRO A 179 11.44 -15.51 -15.68
C PRO A 179 9.93 -15.25 -15.58
N PRO A 180 9.48 -14.46 -14.58
CA PRO A 180 8.12 -13.96 -14.51
C PRO A 180 7.87 -12.92 -15.60
N LEU A 181 6.60 -12.74 -15.96
CA LEU A 181 6.14 -11.73 -16.90
C LEU A 181 5.01 -10.91 -16.28
N SER A 182 5.00 -9.60 -16.53
CA SER A 182 3.92 -8.72 -16.10
C SER A 182 3.26 -8.05 -17.31
N ARG A 183 1.93 -7.96 -17.30
CA ARG A 183 1.10 -7.31 -18.32
C ARG A 183 -0.02 -6.55 -17.64
N THR A 184 -0.49 -5.47 -18.26
CA THR A 184 -1.69 -4.78 -17.81
C THR A 184 -2.92 -5.40 -18.45
N ALA A 185 -4.02 -5.43 -17.70
CA ALA A 185 -5.31 -5.91 -18.19
C ALA A 185 -6.44 -5.08 -17.59
N SER A 186 -7.42 -4.81 -18.43
CA SER A 186 -8.63 -4.07 -18.09
C SER A 186 -9.78 -5.06 -18.07
N VAL A 187 -10.56 -5.07 -16.99
CA VAL A 187 -11.63 -6.04 -16.76
C VAL A 187 -12.96 -5.31 -16.60
N ASP A 188 -13.84 -5.51 -17.57
CA ASP A 188 -15.18 -4.95 -17.57
C ASP A 188 -16.20 -5.96 -16.99
N PRO A 189 -17.21 -5.51 -16.23
CA PRO A 189 -18.24 -6.40 -15.68
C PRO A 189 -18.92 -7.28 -16.75
N ALA A 190 -19.20 -6.71 -17.93
CA ALA A 190 -19.96 -7.40 -18.98
C ALA A 190 -19.12 -8.38 -19.81
N THR A 191 -17.90 -8.00 -20.15
CA THR A 191 -17.05 -8.74 -21.10
C THR A 191 -15.90 -9.49 -20.43
N GLY A 192 -15.58 -9.18 -19.18
CA GLY A 192 -14.36 -9.60 -18.51
C GLY A 192 -13.14 -8.86 -19.05
N GLY A 193 -11.96 -9.47 -18.87
CA GLY A 193 -10.70 -8.99 -19.44
C GLY A 193 -9.91 -10.13 -20.06
N THR A 194 -8.98 -9.79 -20.95
CA THR A 194 -8.08 -10.74 -21.61
C THR A 194 -6.63 -10.30 -21.50
N VAL A 195 -5.71 -11.25 -21.32
CA VAL A 195 -4.27 -10.98 -21.32
C VAL A 195 -3.50 -12.16 -21.90
N THR A 196 -2.48 -11.88 -22.71
CA THR A 196 -1.65 -12.92 -23.32
C THR A 196 -0.22 -12.80 -22.82
N PHE A 197 0.37 -13.94 -22.50
CA PHE A 197 1.76 -14.09 -22.08
C PHE A 197 2.49 -14.99 -23.07
N ASP A 198 3.61 -14.50 -23.60
CA ASP A 198 4.54 -15.33 -24.38
C ASP A 198 5.81 -15.55 -23.56
N LEU A 199 5.97 -16.77 -23.05
CA LEU A 199 7.14 -17.14 -22.27
C LEU A 199 8.35 -17.31 -23.18
N PRO A 200 9.54 -16.85 -22.75
CA PRO A 200 10.73 -16.98 -23.57
C PRO A 200 11.07 -18.46 -23.81
N THR A 201 11.49 -18.76 -25.05
CA THR A 201 12.09 -20.05 -25.39
C THR A 201 13.47 -20.17 -24.74
N ALA A 202 14.02 -21.38 -24.69
CA ALA A 202 15.32 -21.62 -24.06
C ALA A 202 16.47 -20.76 -24.65
N SER A 203 16.42 -20.42 -25.94
CA SER A 203 17.39 -19.53 -26.60
C SER A 203 17.22 -18.05 -26.24
N ARG A 204 16.11 -17.69 -25.60
CA ARG A 204 15.73 -16.33 -25.20
C ARG A 204 15.75 -16.15 -23.68
N VAL A 205 16.36 -17.10 -22.98
CA VAL A 205 16.63 -17.03 -21.54
C VAL A 205 18.13 -17.01 -21.31
N VAL A 206 18.58 -16.11 -20.45
CA VAL A 206 19.96 -16.06 -19.95
C VAL A 206 19.96 -16.49 -18.50
N THR A 207 20.87 -17.40 -18.14
CA THR A 207 21.06 -17.82 -16.74
C THR A 207 22.10 -16.94 -16.07
N LEU A 208 21.68 -16.22 -15.03
CA LEU A 208 22.58 -15.50 -14.14
C LEU A 208 22.88 -16.37 -12.92
N ALA A 209 24.11 -16.87 -12.83
CA ALA A 209 24.57 -17.68 -11.70
C ALA A 209 25.48 -16.86 -10.78
N GLY A 210 25.45 -17.18 -9.49
CA GLY A 210 26.33 -16.55 -8.52
C GLY A 210 26.46 -17.38 -7.25
N THR A 211 27.31 -16.90 -6.33
CA THR A 211 27.45 -17.47 -4.99
C THR A 211 27.16 -16.39 -3.96
N LEU A 212 26.23 -16.66 -3.04
CA LEU A 212 25.99 -15.84 -1.86
C LEU A 212 26.77 -16.41 -0.68
N VAL A 213 27.54 -15.56 -0.02
CA VAL A 213 28.29 -15.90 1.19
C VAL A 213 28.00 -14.89 2.29
N LEU A 214 28.25 -15.29 3.53
CA LEU A 214 28.13 -14.40 4.66
C LEU A 214 29.32 -13.43 4.69
N GLN A 215 30.55 -13.96 4.67
CA GLN A 215 31.78 -13.17 4.59
C GLN A 215 32.96 -14.06 4.15
N GLY A 216 33.74 -13.65 3.15
CA GLY A 216 34.84 -14.45 2.61
C GLY A 216 34.36 -15.83 2.15
N SER A 217 34.94 -16.90 2.71
CA SER A 217 34.52 -18.28 2.40
C SER A 217 33.34 -18.79 3.26
N ARG A 218 32.90 -18.04 4.27
CA ARG A 218 31.87 -18.47 5.23
C ARG A 218 30.49 -18.44 4.58
N LYS A 219 29.79 -19.58 4.60
CA LYS A 219 28.43 -19.72 4.03
C LYS A 219 27.38 -19.09 4.95
N VAL A 220 26.22 -18.78 4.37
CA VAL A 220 25.06 -18.27 5.11
C VAL A 220 24.36 -19.44 5.79
N ALA A 221 24.19 -19.36 7.11
CA ALA A 221 23.57 -20.42 7.92
C ALA A 221 22.04 -20.28 8.02
N ALA A 222 21.38 -19.76 6.99
CA ALA A 222 19.94 -19.51 6.92
C ALA A 222 19.41 -19.86 5.53
N ASP A 223 18.10 -20.10 5.42
CA ASP A 223 17.48 -20.26 4.10
C ASP A 223 17.35 -18.90 3.43
N MET A 224 18.10 -18.70 2.36
CA MET A 224 18.10 -17.45 1.61
C MET A 224 17.47 -17.65 0.23
N GLU A 225 16.83 -16.60 -0.25
CA GLU A 225 16.41 -16.45 -1.65
C GLU A 225 17.10 -15.25 -2.28
N VAL A 226 17.41 -15.35 -3.56
CA VAL A 226 17.90 -14.25 -4.39
C VAL A 226 16.88 -13.99 -5.50
N GLN A 227 16.65 -12.72 -5.81
CA GLN A 227 15.80 -12.29 -6.92
C GLN A 227 16.46 -11.13 -7.65
N ALA A 228 16.44 -11.16 -8.98
CA ALA A 228 16.79 -10.00 -9.81
C ALA A 228 15.59 -9.06 -9.95
N LEU A 229 15.87 -7.78 -9.78
CA LEU A 229 14.90 -6.69 -9.85
C LEU A 229 15.43 -5.58 -10.77
N ASP A 230 14.51 -4.78 -11.31
CA ASP A 230 14.86 -3.51 -11.95
C ASP A 230 15.04 -2.38 -10.92
N GLU A 231 15.37 -1.18 -11.41
CA GLU A 231 15.55 0.04 -10.60
C GLU A 231 14.28 0.45 -9.84
N LEU A 232 13.10 0.03 -10.29
CA LEU A 232 11.80 0.24 -9.63
C LEU A 232 11.43 -0.93 -8.70
N LEU A 233 12.37 -1.83 -8.42
CA LEU A 233 12.21 -3.03 -7.60
C LEU A 233 11.18 -4.04 -8.15
N ARG A 234 10.87 -3.97 -9.46
CA ARG A 234 9.99 -4.95 -10.12
C ARG A 234 10.77 -6.23 -10.42
N PRO A 235 10.14 -7.40 -10.25
CA PRO A 235 10.83 -8.68 -10.45
C PRO A 235 11.17 -8.92 -11.92
N LEU A 236 12.45 -9.19 -12.19
CA LEU A 236 12.97 -9.63 -13.50
C LEU A 236 13.24 -11.14 -13.53
N SER A 237 13.37 -11.76 -12.36
CA SER A 237 13.48 -13.20 -12.18
C SER A 237 12.50 -13.70 -11.11
N GLN A 238 12.30 -15.00 -11.11
CA GLN A 238 11.78 -15.77 -10.00
C GLN A 238 12.70 -15.63 -8.78
N ARG A 239 12.16 -15.94 -7.59
CA ARG A 239 12.99 -16.13 -6.40
C ARG A 239 13.68 -17.48 -6.49
N ALA A 240 15.00 -17.49 -6.41
CA ALA A 240 15.78 -18.72 -6.40
C ALA A 240 16.36 -18.99 -5.01
N ARG A 241 16.25 -20.24 -4.57
CA ARG A 241 16.85 -20.70 -3.33
C ARG A 241 18.37 -20.71 -3.45
N VAL A 242 19.04 -20.26 -2.40
CA VAL A 242 20.49 -20.40 -2.25
C VAL A 242 20.79 -21.76 -1.66
N ALA A 243 21.65 -22.55 -2.32
CA ALA A 243 22.09 -23.83 -1.80
C ALA A 243 22.95 -23.61 -0.53
N ARG A 244 22.55 -24.17 0.62
CA ARG A 244 23.20 -23.90 1.92
C ARG A 244 24.67 -24.32 1.99
N ASP A 245 25.02 -25.41 1.32
CA ASP A 245 26.34 -26.03 1.29
C ASP A 245 27.34 -25.26 0.42
N THR A 246 26.89 -24.77 -0.74
CA THR A 246 27.74 -24.11 -1.73
C THR A 246 27.59 -22.59 -1.74
N GLY A 247 26.46 -22.06 -1.28
CA GLY A 247 26.04 -20.68 -1.48
C GLY A 247 25.56 -20.40 -2.91
N ALA A 248 25.50 -21.40 -3.79
CA ALA A 248 25.17 -21.18 -5.19
C ALA A 248 23.68 -20.82 -5.38
N PHE A 249 23.41 -19.96 -6.36
CA PHE A 249 22.07 -19.67 -6.85
C PHE A 249 22.09 -19.49 -8.36
N GLN A 250 20.94 -19.68 -9.01
CA GLN A 250 20.74 -19.46 -10.44
C GLN A 250 19.42 -18.75 -10.68
N LEU A 251 19.45 -17.70 -11.50
CA LEU A 251 18.28 -16.91 -11.90
C LEU A 251 18.11 -17.02 -13.40
N ALA A 252 16.86 -17.08 -13.85
CA ALA A 252 16.52 -16.97 -15.26
C ALA A 252 16.12 -15.52 -15.56
N LEU A 253 16.72 -14.92 -16.59
CA LEU A 253 16.38 -13.61 -17.10
C LEU A 253 15.97 -13.72 -18.57
N SER A 254 15.12 -12.82 -19.04
CA SER A 254 14.94 -12.63 -20.48
C SER A 254 16.24 -12.10 -21.11
N VAL A 255 16.43 -12.28 -22.42
CA VAL A 255 17.59 -11.69 -23.11
C VAL A 255 17.57 -10.17 -23.00
N GLU A 256 16.39 -9.55 -23.04
CA GLU A 256 16.20 -8.12 -22.85
C GLU A 256 16.68 -7.67 -21.46
N ASP A 257 16.28 -8.36 -20.40
CA ASP A 257 16.69 -8.02 -19.04
C ASP A 257 18.16 -8.32 -18.76
N ALA A 258 18.71 -9.36 -19.39
CA ALA A 258 20.14 -9.66 -19.32
C ALA A 258 21.00 -8.67 -20.13
N SER A 259 20.41 -7.92 -21.06
CA SER A 259 21.10 -6.88 -21.84
C SER A 259 21.18 -5.52 -21.15
N ARG A 260 20.53 -5.36 -19.99
CA ARG A 260 20.60 -4.13 -19.19
C ARG A 260 22.02 -3.90 -18.68
N ASP A 261 22.38 -2.62 -18.53
CA ASP A 261 23.66 -2.23 -17.95
C ASP A 261 23.80 -2.73 -16.51
N THR A 262 22.73 -2.61 -15.72
CA THR A 262 22.68 -3.11 -14.34
C THR A 262 21.34 -3.73 -13.99
N VAL A 263 21.38 -4.66 -13.03
CA VAL A 263 20.19 -5.18 -12.31
C VAL A 263 20.47 -5.20 -10.81
N LEU A 264 19.40 -5.18 -10.02
CA LEU A 264 19.47 -5.28 -8.58
C LEU A 264 19.26 -6.73 -8.15
N LEU A 265 20.25 -7.37 -7.56
CA LEU A 265 20.08 -8.67 -6.90
C LEU A 265 19.74 -8.45 -5.44
N ARG A 266 18.52 -8.81 -5.03
CA ARG A 266 18.11 -8.75 -3.63
C ARG A 266 18.20 -10.15 -3.01
N ALA A 267 19.11 -10.31 -2.05
CA ALA A 267 19.19 -11.49 -1.20
C ALA A 267 18.35 -11.26 0.06
N THR A 268 17.39 -12.14 0.34
CA THR A 268 16.43 -12.01 1.46
C THR A 268 16.33 -13.34 2.18
N PRO A 269 16.24 -13.37 3.53
CA PRO A 269 15.90 -14.59 4.23
C PRO A 269 14.48 -15.04 3.87
N VAL A 270 14.28 -16.35 3.81
CA VAL A 270 12.98 -16.95 3.56
C VAL A 270 12.05 -16.72 4.75
N SER A 271 12.62 -16.82 5.95
CA SER A 271 11.92 -16.56 7.21
C SER A 271 12.59 -15.41 7.94
N ALA A 272 11.81 -14.41 8.34
CA ALA A 272 12.32 -13.34 9.19
C ALA A 272 12.77 -13.85 10.58
N GLY A 273 12.34 -15.04 10.99
CA GLY A 273 12.82 -15.70 12.21
C GLY A 273 14.25 -16.22 12.13
N ASP A 274 14.85 -16.30 10.94
CA ASP A 274 16.23 -16.76 10.76
C ASP A 274 17.27 -15.69 11.17
N LEU A 275 16.81 -14.48 11.53
CA LEU A 275 17.64 -13.36 12.01
C LEU A 275 18.82 -13.07 11.08
N MET A 276 18.55 -13.01 9.78
CA MET A 276 19.53 -12.63 8.75
C MET A 276 19.09 -11.32 8.09
N PRO A 277 19.98 -10.36 7.82
CA PRO A 277 19.61 -9.18 7.08
C PRO A 277 19.37 -9.51 5.60
N TRP A 278 18.56 -8.69 4.94
CA TRP A 278 18.51 -8.67 3.48
C TRP A 278 19.51 -7.63 2.95
N LYS A 279 19.97 -7.83 1.71
CA LYS A 279 20.91 -6.92 1.05
C LYS A 279 20.64 -6.86 -0.44
N THR A 280 20.75 -5.67 -1.01
CA THR A 280 20.67 -5.46 -2.46
C THR A 280 22.06 -5.20 -3.02
N PHE A 281 22.39 -5.90 -4.10
CA PHE A 281 23.62 -5.78 -4.85
C PHE A 281 23.32 -5.23 -6.23
N VAL A 282 24.15 -4.30 -6.71
CA VAL A 282 24.12 -3.84 -8.11
C VAL A 282 25.08 -4.73 -8.89
N VAL A 283 24.59 -5.40 -9.94
CA VAL A 283 25.41 -6.27 -10.79
C VAL A 283 25.18 -5.98 -12.27
N GLU A 284 26.20 -6.23 -13.08
CA GLU A 284 26.09 -6.25 -14.54
C GLU A 284 25.65 -7.67 -14.97
N PRO A 285 24.44 -7.90 -15.50
CA PRO A 285 23.94 -9.23 -15.82
C PRO A 285 24.78 -9.96 -16.89
N SER A 286 25.37 -9.20 -17.81
CA SER A 286 26.20 -9.70 -18.91
C SER A 286 27.55 -10.26 -18.44
N ARG A 287 27.94 -9.96 -17.20
CA ARG A 287 29.14 -10.50 -16.56
C ARG A 287 28.74 -11.35 -15.37
N ILE A 288 29.08 -12.64 -15.43
CA ILE A 288 28.93 -13.50 -14.25
C ILE A 288 29.74 -12.87 -13.12
N PRO A 289 29.16 -12.64 -11.92
CA PRO A 289 29.90 -12.11 -10.79
C PRO A 289 31.11 -13.02 -10.51
N SER A 290 32.32 -12.49 -10.74
CA SER A 290 33.57 -13.25 -10.53
C SER A 290 33.90 -13.41 -9.05
N SER A 291 33.36 -12.54 -8.20
CA SER A 291 33.44 -12.59 -6.75
C SER A 291 32.09 -13.01 -6.14
N PRO A 292 32.08 -13.78 -5.03
CA PRO A 292 30.87 -14.02 -4.26
C PRO A 292 30.17 -12.71 -3.84
N LEU A 293 28.84 -12.74 -3.79
CA LEU A 293 28.05 -11.69 -3.18
C LEU A 293 28.12 -11.84 -1.67
N GLU A 294 28.72 -10.86 -0.99
CA GLU A 294 28.91 -10.90 0.47
C GLU A 294 27.80 -10.13 1.19
N LEU A 295 27.02 -10.83 2.02
CA LEU A 295 26.07 -10.18 2.94
C LEU A 295 26.80 -9.27 3.94
N GLY A 296 28.01 -9.67 4.34
CA GLY A 296 28.73 -9.14 5.49
C GLY A 296 28.32 -9.87 6.77
N ASP A 297 29.21 -9.92 7.77
CA ASP A 297 28.92 -10.55 9.06
C ASP A 297 28.06 -9.63 9.94
N PRO A 298 26.78 -9.97 10.19
CA PRO A 298 25.95 -9.20 11.12
C PRO A 298 26.31 -9.46 12.59
N GLY A 299 27.14 -10.46 12.89
CA GLY A 299 27.37 -10.93 14.24
C GLY A 299 26.28 -11.90 14.71
N ALA A 300 26.42 -12.35 15.95
CA ALA A 300 25.43 -13.22 16.58
C ALA A 300 24.17 -12.43 16.96
N ALA A 301 23.02 -13.10 16.96
CA ALA A 301 21.80 -12.55 17.53
C ALA A 301 21.99 -12.24 19.01
N VAL A 302 21.45 -11.10 19.44
CA VAL A 302 21.48 -10.64 20.83
C VAL A 302 20.06 -10.44 21.32
N ARG A 303 19.88 -10.63 22.63
CA ARG A 303 18.61 -10.33 23.28
C ARG A 303 18.54 -8.84 23.56
N VAL A 304 17.44 -8.23 23.16
CA VAL A 304 17.14 -6.83 23.47
C VAL A 304 15.90 -6.79 24.34
N GLU A 305 16.01 -6.15 25.49
CA GLU A 305 14.91 -5.97 26.42
C GLU A 305 14.76 -4.51 26.81
N GLY A 306 13.55 -4.16 27.21
CA GLY A 306 13.25 -2.81 27.65
C GLY A 306 11.81 -2.71 28.16
N ARG A 307 11.40 -1.48 28.44
CA ARG A 307 10.05 -1.17 28.90
C ARG A 307 9.50 0.03 28.14
N VAL A 308 8.23 -0.04 27.78
CA VAL A 308 7.49 1.04 27.16
C VAL A 308 6.52 1.63 28.18
N LEU A 309 6.53 2.94 28.28
CA LEU A 309 5.70 3.74 29.16
C LEU A 309 4.77 4.62 28.32
N GLU A 310 3.57 4.85 28.86
CA GLU A 310 2.63 5.84 28.36
C GLU A 310 3.21 7.26 28.50
N THR A 311 2.50 8.25 27.99
CA THR A 311 2.95 9.65 27.95
C THR A 311 3.24 10.29 29.30
N ASP A 312 2.73 9.72 30.40
CA ASP A 312 3.01 10.18 31.77
C ASP A 312 4.41 9.76 32.25
N GLY A 313 5.10 8.89 31.50
CA GLY A 313 6.41 8.34 31.85
C GLY A 313 6.40 7.45 33.09
N GLN A 314 5.23 6.98 33.54
CA GLN A 314 5.08 6.15 34.74
C GLN A 314 4.23 4.91 34.48
N THR A 315 3.12 5.07 33.76
CA THR A 315 2.19 4.00 33.46
C THR A 315 2.79 3.06 32.40
N PRO A 316 2.96 1.76 32.70
CA PRO A 316 3.41 0.81 31.69
C PRO A 316 2.38 0.60 30.59
N MET A 317 2.85 0.55 29.33
CA MET A 317 1.99 0.36 28.16
C MET A 317 1.90 -1.13 27.80
N ALA A 318 0.76 -1.75 28.05
CA ALA A 318 0.51 -3.16 27.70
C ALA A 318 0.00 -3.32 26.26
N GLY A 319 0.45 -4.39 25.57
CA GLY A 319 -0.03 -4.72 24.22
C GLY A 319 0.50 -3.82 23.09
N ALA A 320 1.54 -3.03 23.35
CA ALA A 320 2.24 -2.27 22.31
C ALA A 320 3.04 -3.21 21.42
N ARG A 321 3.03 -2.98 20.10
CA ARG A 321 3.90 -3.70 19.16
C ARG A 321 5.27 -3.05 19.13
N VAL A 322 6.31 -3.82 19.44
CA VAL A 322 7.71 -3.35 19.47
C VAL A 322 8.54 -4.15 18.49
N SER A 323 9.32 -3.45 17.65
CA SER A 323 10.25 -4.08 16.70
C SER A 323 11.50 -3.22 16.50
N LEU A 324 12.59 -3.83 16.04
CA LEU A 324 13.79 -3.13 15.61
C LEU A 324 13.95 -3.24 14.10
N GLN A 325 14.38 -2.14 13.48
CA GLN A 325 14.74 -2.13 12.07
C GLN A 325 15.91 -1.20 11.81
N GLY A 326 16.68 -1.46 10.75
CA GLY A 326 17.76 -0.58 10.34
C GLY A 326 18.94 -1.34 9.75
N ARG A 327 20.05 -0.62 9.59
CA ARG A 327 21.29 -1.19 9.08
C ARG A 327 22.04 -1.89 10.21
N VAL A 328 22.43 -3.14 9.97
CA VAL A 328 23.18 -3.95 10.93
C VAL A 328 24.65 -4.06 10.54
N ALA A 329 25.47 -4.59 11.44
CA ALA A 329 26.84 -4.95 11.11
C ALA A 329 26.91 -5.78 9.80
N GLY A 330 28.00 -5.64 9.04
CA GLY A 330 28.12 -6.24 7.70
C GLY A 330 27.37 -5.47 6.58
N GLY A 331 26.53 -4.49 6.95
CA GLY A 331 25.97 -3.49 6.04
C GLY A 331 24.65 -3.87 5.38
N GLY A 332 24.04 -5.02 5.75
CA GLY A 332 22.68 -5.38 5.33
C GLY A 332 21.60 -4.64 6.13
N THR A 333 20.36 -4.75 5.68
CA THR A 333 19.18 -4.18 6.34
C THR A 333 18.43 -5.28 7.08
N PHE A 334 18.12 -5.03 8.34
CA PHE A 334 17.38 -5.93 9.22
C PHE A 334 16.00 -5.36 9.56
N GLN A 335 15.02 -6.23 9.60
CA GLN A 335 13.69 -5.95 10.12
C GLN A 335 13.29 -7.11 11.03
N GLY A 336 13.29 -6.86 12.33
CA GLY A 336 12.97 -7.86 13.34
C GLY A 336 11.48 -8.20 13.39
N GLN A 337 11.18 -9.39 13.93
CA GLN A 337 9.80 -9.76 14.23
C GLN A 337 9.25 -8.88 15.36
N PRO A 338 8.03 -8.34 15.22
CA PRO A 338 7.42 -7.56 16.28
C PRO A 338 7.02 -8.45 17.46
N VAL A 339 7.19 -7.94 18.68
CA VAL A 339 6.71 -8.55 19.92
C VAL A 339 5.69 -7.63 20.59
N LEU A 340 4.88 -8.17 21.49
CA LEU A 340 3.94 -7.38 22.30
C LEU A 340 4.54 -7.10 23.68
N THR A 341 4.31 -5.90 24.20
CA THR A 341 4.61 -5.60 25.60
C THR A 341 3.63 -6.30 26.53
N ASP A 342 4.13 -6.74 27.69
CA ASP A 342 3.32 -7.35 28.75
C ASP A 342 2.55 -6.30 29.60
N ALA A 343 1.85 -6.76 30.65
CA ALA A 343 1.10 -5.89 31.56
C ALA A 343 1.98 -4.88 32.34
N GLN A 344 3.30 -5.11 32.41
CA GLN A 344 4.29 -4.22 33.01
C GLN A 344 5.00 -3.37 31.95
N GLY A 345 4.53 -3.39 30.70
CA GLY A 345 5.08 -2.65 29.57
C GLY A 345 6.41 -3.21 29.09
N ARG A 346 6.84 -4.37 29.56
CA ARG A 346 8.14 -4.95 29.23
C ARG A 346 8.06 -5.73 27.93
N TYR A 347 9.15 -5.70 27.17
CA TYR A 347 9.32 -6.51 25.98
C TYR A 347 10.69 -7.18 25.98
N GLN A 348 10.78 -8.29 25.25
CA GLN A 348 12.03 -8.96 24.94
C GLN A 348 11.94 -9.46 23.50
N LEU A 349 12.96 -9.15 22.70
CA LEU A 349 13.05 -9.58 21.32
C LEU A 349 14.50 -9.97 20.97
N LEU A 350 14.66 -10.67 19.85
CA LEU A 350 15.97 -10.97 19.28
C LEU A 350 16.30 -9.93 18.20
N SER A 351 17.53 -9.44 18.21
CA SER A 351 18.04 -8.50 17.23
C SER A 351 19.42 -8.90 16.74
N LEU A 352 19.82 -8.31 15.63
CA LEU A 352 21.21 -8.24 15.22
C LEU A 352 21.86 -6.94 15.75
N PRO A 353 23.17 -6.94 16.00
CA PRO A 353 23.95 -5.74 16.31
C PRO A 353 23.84 -4.66 15.22
N GLY A 354 23.75 -3.40 15.64
CA GLY A 354 23.79 -2.25 14.74
C GLY A 354 25.13 -2.11 14.02
N ALA A 355 25.16 -1.38 12.90
CA ALA A 355 26.42 -1.01 12.26
C ALA A 355 27.21 0.02 13.11
N GLU A 356 28.52 0.10 12.97
CA GLU A 356 29.34 1.05 13.75
C GLU A 356 29.01 2.51 13.45
N ASP A 357 28.54 2.78 12.23
CA ASP A 357 28.19 4.10 11.71
C ASP A 357 26.68 4.41 11.79
N SER A 358 25.87 3.51 12.35
CA SER A 358 24.40 3.63 12.29
C SER A 358 23.70 2.99 13.50
N THR A 359 22.69 3.69 14.03
CA THR A 359 21.80 3.12 15.05
C THR A 359 20.65 2.35 14.40
N LEU A 360 20.11 1.38 15.13
CA LEU A 360 18.83 0.79 14.76
C LEU A 360 17.71 1.71 15.23
N THR A 361 16.54 1.59 14.61
CA THR A 361 15.33 2.28 15.04
C THR A 361 14.44 1.30 15.79
N LEU A 362 14.19 1.59 17.06
CA LEU A 362 13.10 0.99 17.83
C LEU A 362 11.79 1.63 17.37
N VAL A 363 10.92 0.79 16.84
CA VAL A 363 9.58 1.17 16.41
C VAL A 363 8.59 0.65 17.45
N VAL A 364 7.92 1.58 18.12
CA VAL A 364 6.85 1.28 19.07
C VAL A 364 5.53 1.74 18.47
N VAL A 365 4.61 0.81 18.27
CA VAL A 365 3.24 1.06 17.81
C VAL A 365 2.30 0.82 18.99
N PRO A 366 1.78 1.89 19.64
CA PRO A 366 0.83 1.77 20.72
C PRO A 366 -0.47 1.08 20.29
N PRO A 367 -1.17 0.37 21.18
CA PRO A 367 -2.49 -0.16 20.87
C PRO A 367 -3.50 0.97 20.58
N PRO A 368 -4.58 0.73 19.81
CA PRO A 368 -5.52 1.78 19.40
C PRO A 368 -6.10 2.61 20.56
N GLY A 369 -6.33 2.00 21.73
CA GLY A 369 -6.86 2.69 22.93
C GLY A 369 -5.83 3.42 23.78
N SER A 370 -4.53 3.34 23.49
CA SER A 370 -3.51 4.08 24.25
C SER A 370 -3.54 5.57 23.89
N PRO A 371 -3.36 6.47 24.88
CA PRO A 371 -3.22 7.91 24.65
C PRO A 371 -1.87 8.27 24.01
N SER A 372 -0.92 7.33 23.93
CA SER A 372 0.41 7.56 23.40
C SER A 372 0.52 7.30 21.89
N ARG A 373 1.44 8.02 21.26
CA ARG A 373 1.69 8.05 19.82
C ARG A 373 2.79 7.10 19.38
N LEU A 374 2.78 6.73 18.10
CA LEU A 374 3.85 5.99 17.45
C LEU A 374 5.20 6.64 17.73
N THR A 375 6.14 5.83 18.19
CA THR A 375 7.48 6.30 18.58
C THR A 375 8.54 5.62 17.74
N LEU A 376 9.40 6.43 17.14
CA LEU A 376 10.61 6.01 16.43
C LEU A 376 11.82 6.49 17.23
N GLN A 377 12.52 5.57 17.89
CA GLN A 377 13.65 5.91 18.74
C GLN A 377 14.95 5.28 18.19
N PRO A 378 15.98 6.09 17.88
CA PRO A 378 17.30 5.57 17.61
C PRO A 378 17.87 4.85 18.84
N VAL A 379 18.35 3.62 18.66
CA VAL A 379 18.92 2.79 19.72
C VAL A 379 20.20 2.11 19.26
N ALA A 380 21.18 2.05 20.16
CA ALA A 380 22.41 1.30 19.95
C ALA A 380 22.21 -0.14 20.43
N VAL A 381 22.37 -1.11 19.53
CA VAL A 381 22.33 -2.54 19.86
C VAL A 381 23.74 -3.10 19.68
N ALA A 382 24.37 -3.46 20.79
CA ALA A 382 25.73 -3.95 20.81
C ALA A 382 25.81 -5.45 20.42
N ARG A 383 27.03 -6.00 20.34
CA ARG A 383 27.28 -7.44 20.12
C ARG A 383 27.03 -8.31 21.37
N VAL A 384 26.36 -7.78 22.38
CA VAL A 384 25.99 -8.44 23.62
C VAL A 384 24.53 -8.14 23.94
N ASP A 385 23.91 -8.98 24.77
CA ASP A 385 22.57 -8.72 25.30
C ASP A 385 22.47 -7.28 25.80
N THR A 386 21.45 -6.57 25.33
CA THR A 386 21.31 -5.13 25.50
C THR A 386 20.00 -4.84 26.23
N ALA A 387 20.08 -4.27 27.43
CA ALA A 387 18.95 -3.64 28.07
C ALA A 387 18.86 -2.19 27.60
N LEU A 388 17.78 -1.84 26.93
CA LEU A 388 17.49 -0.48 26.50
C LEU A 388 16.87 0.31 27.66
N PRO A 389 17.08 1.64 27.71
CA PRO A 389 16.38 2.49 28.67
C PRO A 389 14.87 2.44 28.42
N ASP A 390 14.10 2.77 29.46
CA ASP A 390 12.66 2.92 29.35
C ASP A 390 12.31 3.95 28.26
N VAL A 391 11.30 3.61 27.46
CA VAL A 391 10.83 4.42 26.35
C VAL A 391 9.49 5.01 26.71
N THR A 392 9.46 6.33 26.89
CA THR A 392 8.22 7.08 27.09
C THR A 392 7.67 7.49 25.74
N CYS A 393 6.53 6.95 25.36
CA CYS A 393 5.87 7.32 24.11
C CYS A 393 5.13 8.65 24.29
N PRO A 394 5.38 9.68 23.47
CA PRO A 394 4.70 10.97 23.61
C PRO A 394 3.19 10.84 23.46
N ALA A 395 2.42 11.82 23.93
CA ALA A 395 0.98 11.84 23.73
C ALA A 395 0.62 11.91 22.24
N ARG A 396 -0.46 11.24 21.87
CA ARG A 396 -1.18 11.54 20.63
C ARG A 396 -1.74 12.95 20.70
N ARG A 397 -1.91 13.55 19.52
CA ARG A 397 -2.58 14.84 19.47
C ARG A 397 -4.07 14.62 19.67
N GLY A 398 -4.65 15.31 20.65
CA GLY A 398 -6.10 15.41 20.78
C GLY A 398 -6.66 16.12 19.55
N VAL A 399 -7.68 15.57 18.93
CA VAL A 399 -8.43 16.15 17.81
C VAL A 399 -9.86 16.24 18.24
N VAL A 400 -10.35 17.46 18.38
CA VAL A 400 -11.68 17.73 18.94
C VAL A 400 -12.51 18.48 17.92
N GLY A 401 -13.83 18.34 18.02
CA GLY A 401 -14.74 19.05 17.14
C GLY A 401 -16.18 18.88 17.59
N SER A 402 -17.10 19.45 16.83
CA SER A 402 -18.53 19.29 17.08
C SER A 402 -19.33 19.07 15.81
N VAL A 403 -20.35 18.22 15.94
CA VAL A 403 -21.27 17.83 14.89
C VAL A 403 -22.66 18.34 15.24
N LYS A 404 -23.31 19.01 14.30
CA LYS A 404 -24.67 19.52 14.44
C LYS A 404 -25.66 18.66 13.66
N ASN A 405 -26.92 18.70 14.08
CA ASN A 405 -28.02 18.09 13.35
C ASN A 405 -28.13 18.69 11.93
N PRO A 406 -28.90 18.06 11.02
CA PRO A 406 -29.04 18.56 9.65
C PRO A 406 -29.56 20.00 9.53
N GLU A 407 -30.30 20.47 10.54
CA GLU A 407 -30.86 21.81 10.52
C GLU A 407 -29.90 22.88 11.05
N GLY A 408 -28.74 22.46 11.56
CA GLY A 408 -27.72 23.32 12.15
C GLY A 408 -28.12 24.02 13.46
N THR A 409 -29.32 23.73 13.97
CA THR A 409 -29.91 24.39 15.16
C THR A 409 -29.56 23.69 16.47
N GLY A 410 -29.13 22.43 16.43
CA GLY A 410 -28.83 21.65 17.62
C GLY A 410 -27.68 20.66 17.43
N PRO A 411 -27.15 20.10 18.53
CA PRO A 411 -26.09 19.11 18.48
C PRO A 411 -26.55 17.78 17.88
N ALA A 412 -25.66 17.05 17.22
CA ALA A 412 -25.87 15.67 16.81
C ALA A 412 -25.16 14.72 17.80
N SER A 413 -25.92 14.16 18.75
CA SER A 413 -25.41 13.18 19.72
C SER A 413 -25.47 11.75 19.18
N GLY A 414 -24.60 10.88 19.69
CA GLY A 414 -24.62 9.44 19.36
C GLY A 414 -24.03 9.10 17.98
N VAL A 415 -23.35 10.04 17.33
CA VAL A 415 -22.70 9.83 16.04
C VAL A 415 -21.43 8.99 16.26
N ARG A 416 -21.36 7.83 15.62
CA ARG A 416 -20.16 6.98 15.62
C ARG A 416 -19.12 7.57 14.68
N ILE A 417 -17.84 7.39 15.00
CA ILE A 417 -16.73 7.97 14.23
C ILE A 417 -15.75 6.86 13.87
N VAL A 418 -15.49 6.69 12.57
CA VAL A 418 -14.45 5.79 12.06
C VAL A 418 -13.31 6.64 11.52
N VAL A 419 -12.09 6.31 11.93
CA VAL A 419 -10.87 7.01 11.56
C VAL A 419 -10.08 6.12 10.61
N GLU A 420 -9.83 6.60 9.39
CA GLU A 420 -9.05 5.88 8.38
C GLU A 420 -7.78 6.69 8.03
N PRO A 421 -6.57 6.13 8.19
CA PRO A 421 -5.35 6.78 7.75
C PRO A 421 -5.24 6.70 6.22
N VAL A 422 -5.26 7.85 5.55
CA VAL A 422 -5.25 7.96 4.08
C VAL A 422 -3.91 8.43 3.53
N GLY A 423 -3.01 8.91 4.38
CA GLY A 423 -1.71 9.40 3.95
C GLY A 423 -0.70 9.52 5.09
N ALA A 424 0.58 9.56 4.70
CA ALA A 424 1.70 9.84 5.59
C ALA A 424 2.09 11.32 5.52
N LEU A 425 2.63 11.82 6.61
CA LEU A 425 3.36 13.10 6.59
C LEU A 425 4.82 12.88 6.24
N THR A 426 5.45 13.89 5.62
CA THR A 426 6.90 13.86 5.35
C THR A 426 7.69 13.55 6.62
N GLY A 427 8.52 12.51 6.57
CA GLY A 427 9.35 12.07 7.71
C GLY A 427 8.64 11.22 8.76
N TRP A 428 7.33 10.96 8.60
CA TRP A 428 6.55 10.10 9.49
C TRP A 428 5.98 8.90 8.73
N PRO A 429 5.98 7.71 9.32
CA PRO A 429 5.32 6.56 8.72
C PRO A 429 3.81 6.80 8.69
N GLN A 430 3.13 6.28 7.67
CA GLN A 430 1.66 6.23 7.68
C GLN A 430 1.21 5.44 8.92
N PRO A 431 0.23 5.97 9.69
CA PRO A 431 -0.37 5.20 10.78
C PRO A 431 -0.88 3.86 10.24
N PRO A 432 -0.52 2.73 10.87
CA PRO A 432 -0.65 1.42 10.24
C PRO A 432 -2.09 0.90 10.17
N VAL A 433 -2.99 1.41 11.00
CA VAL A 433 -4.37 0.94 11.11
C VAL A 433 -5.34 2.09 11.39
N GLY A 434 -6.50 2.05 10.74
CA GLY A 434 -7.67 2.81 11.16
C GLY A 434 -8.35 2.18 12.38
N PHE A 435 -9.28 2.90 12.98
CA PHE A 435 -10.07 2.41 14.11
C PHE A 435 -11.45 3.07 14.18
N GLU A 436 -12.39 2.39 14.83
CA GLU A 436 -13.63 3.01 15.25
C GLU A 436 -13.43 3.60 16.65
N SER A 437 -13.82 4.86 16.82
CA SER A 437 -13.80 5.53 18.13
C SER A 437 -14.67 4.73 19.12
N PRO A 438 -14.16 4.41 20.33
CA PRO A 438 -14.95 3.73 21.35
C PRO A 438 -16.06 4.63 21.91
N LEU A 439 -16.00 5.94 21.62
CA LEU A 439 -16.99 6.93 22.03
C LEU A 439 -17.72 7.48 20.81
N THR A 440 -19.00 7.73 20.98
CA THR A 440 -19.81 8.52 20.04
C THR A 440 -19.77 10.00 20.42
N THR A 441 -20.25 10.89 19.54
CA THR A 441 -20.49 12.29 19.93
C THR A 441 -21.38 12.37 21.17
N ASN A 442 -21.05 13.27 22.09
CA ASN A 442 -21.79 13.46 23.34
C ASN A 442 -23.12 14.22 23.13
N SER A 443 -23.83 14.56 24.22
CA SER A 443 -25.08 15.33 24.16
C SER A 443 -24.96 16.73 23.55
N GLU A 444 -23.75 17.29 23.54
CA GLU A 444 -23.42 18.57 22.90
C GLU A 444 -22.91 18.39 21.46
N GLY A 445 -22.91 17.15 20.94
CA GLY A 445 -22.42 16.83 19.62
C GLY A 445 -20.90 16.89 19.50
N ARG A 446 -20.18 17.00 20.63
CA ARG A 446 -18.72 17.07 20.67
C ARG A 446 -18.10 15.68 20.58
N PHE A 447 -16.93 15.61 19.96
CA PHE A 447 -16.08 14.43 19.94
C PHE A 447 -14.64 14.80 20.24
N GLU A 448 -13.88 13.80 20.69
CA GLU A 448 -12.45 13.87 20.96
C GLU A 448 -11.81 12.57 20.47
N LEU A 449 -10.73 12.70 19.71
CA LEU A 449 -9.95 11.60 19.16
C LEU A 449 -8.49 11.81 19.52
N ALA A 450 -7.78 10.72 19.81
CA ALA A 450 -6.34 10.75 20.02
C ALA A 450 -5.66 10.15 18.78
N LEU A 451 -5.03 10.99 17.95
CA LEU A 451 -4.45 10.60 16.66
C LEU A 451 -2.92 10.78 16.60
N ASP A 452 -2.26 9.87 15.91
CA ASP A 452 -0.86 10.01 15.50
C ASP A 452 -0.71 11.11 14.44
N PRO A 453 0.49 11.69 14.25
CA PRO A 453 0.74 12.54 13.09
C PRO A 453 0.47 11.79 11.78
N GLY A 454 -0.30 12.39 10.87
CA GLY A 454 -0.75 11.72 9.65
C GLY A 454 -1.89 12.45 8.95
N GLU A 455 -2.29 11.92 7.80
CA GLU A 455 -3.48 12.36 7.07
C GLU A 455 -4.59 11.34 7.25
N TYR A 456 -5.79 11.80 7.63
CA TYR A 456 -6.92 10.96 7.99
C TYR A 456 -8.19 11.35 7.25
N ARG A 457 -9.03 10.35 6.98
CA ARG A 457 -10.45 10.53 6.70
C ARG A 457 -11.23 10.13 7.95
N LEU A 458 -11.99 11.08 8.49
CA LEU A 458 -12.94 10.88 9.58
C LEU A 458 -14.32 10.66 8.99
N ASP A 459 -14.89 9.48 9.23
CA ASP A 459 -16.21 9.08 8.76
C ASP A 459 -17.22 9.12 9.92
N PHE A 460 -18.19 10.03 9.84
CA PHE A 460 -19.24 10.23 10.82
C PHE A 460 -20.50 9.45 10.44
N LEU A 461 -20.93 8.57 11.33
CA LEU A 461 -22.02 7.60 11.16
C LEU A 461 -23.15 7.90 12.16
N PRO A 462 -24.12 8.75 11.77
CA PRO A 462 -25.20 9.20 12.66
C PRO A 462 -26.30 8.15 12.95
N GLY A 463 -26.28 7.00 12.28
CA GLY A 463 -27.28 5.93 12.39
C GLY A 463 -27.91 5.59 11.05
N GLU A 464 -29.02 4.84 11.06
CA GLU A 464 -29.66 4.32 9.84
C GLU A 464 -30.43 5.38 9.04
N ASN A 465 -30.86 6.47 9.70
CA ASN A 465 -31.78 7.46 9.11
C ASN A 465 -31.07 8.65 8.46
N LEU A 466 -29.75 8.78 8.64
CA LEU A 466 -28.97 9.90 8.16
C LEU A 466 -27.73 9.37 7.40
N PRO A 467 -27.32 10.07 6.34
CA PRO A 467 -26.19 9.64 5.53
C PRO A 467 -24.87 9.76 6.30
N ARG A 468 -23.88 8.99 5.88
CA ARG A 468 -22.49 9.17 6.33
C ARG A 468 -21.97 10.52 5.84
N VAL A 469 -21.18 11.18 6.67
CA VAL A 469 -20.42 12.38 6.29
C VAL A 469 -18.94 12.13 6.55
N SER A 470 -18.10 12.40 5.57
CA SER A 470 -16.64 12.29 5.72
C SER A 470 -16.00 13.66 5.86
N ARG A 471 -14.83 13.72 6.51
CA ARG A 471 -13.96 14.91 6.59
C ARG A 471 -12.49 14.48 6.52
N PHE A 472 -11.68 15.22 5.78
CA PHE A 472 -10.23 15.01 5.75
C PHE A 472 -9.56 15.90 6.80
N VAL A 473 -8.64 15.33 7.56
CA VAL A 473 -7.93 16.00 8.63
C VAL A 473 -6.45 15.66 8.54
N THR A 474 -5.62 16.69 8.53
CA THR A 474 -4.17 16.56 8.65
C THR A 474 -3.80 16.83 10.11
N VAL A 475 -3.23 15.82 10.78
CA VAL A 475 -2.72 15.94 12.15
C VAL A 475 -1.22 16.18 12.04
N PRO A 476 -0.73 17.40 12.25
CA PRO A 476 0.68 17.71 12.01
C PRO A 476 1.58 17.12 13.09
N ALA A 477 2.84 16.89 12.73
CA ALA A 477 3.89 16.51 13.65
C ALA A 477 4.34 17.73 14.48
N GLY A 478 3.63 18.01 15.58
CA GLY A 478 4.00 19.06 16.53
C GLY A 478 4.98 18.55 17.59
N ALA A 479 6.00 19.37 17.90
CA ALA A 479 6.99 19.09 18.94
C ALA A 479 6.48 19.40 20.36
N ASP A 480 5.63 20.41 20.58
CA ASP A 480 5.32 20.87 21.95
C ASP A 480 3.91 21.44 22.17
N ASP A 481 3.02 21.39 21.16
CA ASP A 481 1.68 21.93 21.34
C ASP A 481 0.74 20.85 21.91
N THR A 482 0.63 20.84 23.24
CA THR A 482 -0.35 20.01 23.98
C THR A 482 -1.80 20.41 23.70
N ALA A 483 -2.02 21.56 23.05
CA ALA A 483 -3.35 21.99 22.67
C ALA A 483 -3.98 21.03 21.64
N PRO A 484 -5.24 20.61 21.86
CA PRO A 484 -5.93 19.79 20.90
C PRO A 484 -6.12 20.54 19.58
N LEU A 485 -6.08 19.81 18.47
CA LEU A 485 -6.46 20.32 17.16
C LEU A 485 -7.98 20.50 17.13
N GLU A 486 -8.43 21.75 17.20
CA GLU A 486 -9.83 22.12 17.11
C GLU A 486 -10.30 22.12 15.64
N LEU A 487 -11.20 21.19 15.31
CA LEU A 487 -11.85 21.12 14.02
C LEU A 487 -13.09 22.01 14.02
N ALA A 488 -13.31 22.75 12.93
CA ALA A 488 -14.50 23.60 12.84
C ALA A 488 -15.78 22.74 12.85
N ALA A 489 -16.79 23.25 13.54
CA ALA A 489 -18.09 22.60 13.59
C ALA A 489 -18.71 22.47 12.19
N PHE A 490 -19.39 21.35 11.95
CA PHE A 490 -20.12 21.12 10.70
C PHE A 490 -21.50 20.50 10.96
N THR A 491 -22.41 20.63 10.00
CA THR A 491 -23.74 20.03 10.06
C THR A 491 -23.76 18.69 9.34
N LEU A 492 -24.48 17.71 9.87
CA LEU A 492 -24.82 16.51 9.09
C LEU A 492 -25.65 16.91 7.86
N SER A 493 -25.59 16.11 6.79
CA SER A 493 -26.47 16.31 5.64
C SER A 493 -27.84 15.68 5.89
N ARG A 494 -28.87 16.21 5.25
CA ARG A 494 -30.16 15.53 5.19
C ARG A 494 -30.05 14.26 4.36
N GLY A 495 -30.90 13.29 4.64
CA GLY A 495 -30.93 12.00 3.98
C GLY A 495 -32.16 11.82 3.10
N ARG A 496 -31.99 11.16 1.95
CA ARG A 496 -33.08 10.56 1.18
C ARG A 496 -32.93 9.05 1.17
N SER A 497 -33.99 8.33 1.52
CA SER A 497 -34.03 6.88 1.39
C SER A 497 -34.02 6.47 -0.08
N LEU A 498 -33.23 5.46 -0.38
CA LEU A 498 -33.14 4.79 -1.67
C LEU A 498 -33.24 3.29 -1.43
N SER A 499 -34.01 2.61 -2.26
CA SER A 499 -34.18 1.16 -2.21
C SER A 499 -33.89 0.55 -3.57
N GLY A 500 -33.75 -0.75 -3.64
CA GLY A 500 -33.54 -1.44 -4.90
C GLY A 500 -33.51 -2.94 -4.74
N ARG A 501 -33.39 -3.62 -5.87
CA ARG A 501 -33.17 -5.07 -5.93
C ARG A 501 -31.93 -5.37 -6.77
N ILE A 502 -31.18 -6.36 -6.33
CA ILE A 502 -29.98 -6.86 -7.00
C ILE A 502 -30.29 -8.22 -7.59
N THR A 503 -30.13 -8.31 -8.90
CA THR A 503 -30.32 -9.55 -9.65
C THR A 503 -29.01 -9.96 -10.30
N LEU A 504 -28.88 -11.24 -10.62
CA LEU A 504 -27.80 -11.78 -11.44
C LEU A 504 -28.37 -12.80 -12.42
N PRO A 505 -27.64 -13.13 -13.51
CA PRO A 505 -28.01 -14.24 -14.37
C PRO A 505 -28.19 -15.51 -13.54
N PRO A 506 -29.28 -16.27 -13.74
CA PRO A 506 -29.50 -17.52 -13.04
C PRO A 506 -28.32 -18.48 -13.25
N ASP A 507 -27.74 -18.94 -12.15
CA ASP A 507 -26.65 -19.92 -12.13
C ASP A 507 -27.01 -21.03 -11.14
N PRO A 508 -27.26 -22.27 -11.59
CA PRO A 508 -27.68 -23.36 -10.71
C PRO A 508 -26.67 -23.69 -9.60
N ALA A 509 -25.39 -23.35 -9.77
CA ALA A 509 -24.35 -23.62 -8.78
C ALA A 509 -24.22 -22.50 -7.72
N VAL A 510 -24.61 -21.27 -8.05
CA VAL A 510 -24.31 -20.09 -7.20
C VAL A 510 -25.53 -19.24 -6.87
N ALA A 511 -26.45 -19.05 -7.82
CA ALA A 511 -27.68 -18.29 -7.64
C ALA A 511 -28.78 -18.83 -8.56
N PRO A 512 -29.42 -19.96 -8.18
CA PRO A 512 -30.39 -20.65 -9.04
C PRO A 512 -31.59 -19.77 -9.39
N ASP A 513 -32.00 -18.89 -8.47
CA ASP A 513 -33.15 -18.00 -8.63
C ASP A 513 -32.78 -16.64 -9.26
N GLY A 514 -31.51 -16.43 -9.65
CA GLY A 514 -31.02 -15.17 -10.22
C GLY A 514 -31.04 -14.00 -9.23
N VAL A 515 -31.01 -14.28 -7.93
CA VAL A 515 -31.09 -13.29 -6.84
C VAL A 515 -29.76 -13.19 -6.11
N ALA A 516 -29.26 -11.96 -5.96
CA ALA A 516 -28.04 -11.70 -5.21
C ALA A 516 -28.38 -11.44 -3.74
N ALA A 517 -28.63 -12.51 -2.98
CA ALA A 517 -28.90 -12.43 -1.55
C ALA A 517 -27.63 -12.14 -0.75
N ASN A 518 -27.74 -11.36 0.34
CA ASN A 518 -26.63 -10.99 1.21
C ASN A 518 -25.46 -10.30 0.50
N ALA A 519 -25.74 -9.63 -0.63
CA ALA A 519 -24.76 -8.87 -1.37
C ALA A 519 -24.42 -7.58 -0.63
N SER A 520 -23.13 -7.29 -0.49
CA SER A 520 -22.67 -5.99 0.01
C SER A 520 -22.85 -4.94 -1.09
N VAL A 521 -23.50 -3.83 -0.75
CA VAL A 521 -23.71 -2.68 -1.65
C VAL A 521 -23.09 -1.45 -1.02
N ARG A 522 -22.23 -0.75 -1.78
CA ARG A 522 -21.50 0.42 -1.30
C ARG A 522 -21.63 1.54 -2.32
N PHE A 523 -22.16 2.68 -1.88
CA PHE A 523 -22.33 3.87 -2.70
C PHE A 523 -21.16 4.82 -2.43
N PHE A 524 -20.45 5.18 -3.48
CA PHE A 524 -19.34 6.12 -3.44
C PHE A 524 -19.69 7.37 -4.23
N ARG A 525 -19.17 8.52 -3.78
CA ARG A 525 -19.01 9.70 -4.62
C ARG A 525 -17.55 9.81 -5.03
N VAL A 526 -17.30 9.89 -6.33
CA VAL A 526 -15.97 10.14 -6.87
C VAL A 526 -15.68 11.64 -6.76
N VAL A 527 -14.53 11.99 -6.21
CA VAL A 527 -14.14 13.37 -5.91
C VAL A 527 -12.69 13.62 -6.31
N THR A 528 -12.28 14.88 -6.30
CA THR A 528 -10.88 15.27 -6.39
C THR A 528 -10.49 16.01 -5.11
N VAL A 529 -9.54 15.46 -4.35
CA VAL A 529 -9.04 16.06 -3.10
C VAL A 529 -7.59 16.46 -3.32
N ALA A 530 -7.28 17.75 -3.11
CA ALA A 530 -5.94 18.30 -3.33
C ALA A 530 -5.33 17.94 -4.70
N GLY A 531 -6.15 17.93 -5.76
CA GLY A 531 -5.73 17.60 -7.13
C GLY A 531 -5.54 16.11 -7.43
N ARG A 532 -5.86 15.21 -6.50
CA ARG A 532 -5.81 13.75 -6.69
C ARG A 532 -7.22 13.16 -6.75
N PRO A 533 -7.49 12.20 -7.66
CA PRO A 533 -8.76 11.49 -7.67
C PRO A 533 -8.88 10.63 -6.40
N ASP A 534 -10.03 10.68 -5.75
CA ASP A 534 -10.36 9.93 -4.53
C ASP A 534 -11.84 9.54 -4.54
N SER A 535 -12.27 8.72 -3.58
CA SER A 535 -13.66 8.32 -3.41
C SER A 535 -14.13 8.41 -1.95
N ILE A 536 -15.36 8.87 -1.78
CA ILE A 536 -16.02 8.99 -0.48
C ILE A 536 -17.12 7.96 -0.42
N LEU A 537 -17.03 7.01 0.52
CA LEU A 537 -18.14 6.14 0.83
C LEU A 537 -19.29 7.01 1.39
N LEU A 538 -20.44 7.01 0.74
CA LEU A 538 -21.64 7.73 1.18
C LEU A 538 -22.56 6.84 2.00
N ALA A 539 -22.66 5.57 1.62
CA ALA A 539 -23.46 4.60 2.34
C ALA A 539 -23.05 3.16 2.03
N GLN A 540 -23.37 2.26 2.96
CA GLN A 540 -23.15 0.82 2.81
C GLN A 540 -24.35 0.08 3.38
N THR A 541 -24.79 -0.97 2.68
CA THR A 541 -25.89 -1.82 3.07
C THR A 541 -25.67 -3.25 2.57
N VAL A 542 -26.55 -4.16 2.97
CA VAL A 542 -26.54 -5.56 2.54
C VAL A 542 -27.93 -5.91 2.02
N SER A 543 -27.99 -6.64 0.91
CA SER A 543 -29.27 -7.12 0.40
C SER A 543 -29.84 -8.27 1.24
N ASP A 544 -31.16 -8.33 1.37
CA ASP A 544 -31.85 -9.41 2.05
C ASP A 544 -31.87 -10.71 1.22
N SER A 545 -32.53 -11.74 1.75
CA SER A 545 -32.71 -13.03 1.08
C SER A 545 -33.42 -12.97 -0.29
N THR A 546 -34.13 -11.87 -0.58
CA THR A 546 -34.83 -11.62 -1.85
C THR A 546 -34.04 -10.73 -2.81
N GLY A 547 -32.82 -10.34 -2.40
CA GLY A 547 -31.93 -9.43 -3.12
C GLY A 547 -32.32 -7.97 -2.97
N ARG A 548 -33.26 -7.62 -2.08
CA ARG A 548 -33.66 -6.23 -1.86
C ARG A 548 -32.71 -5.53 -0.90
N TYR A 549 -32.43 -4.27 -1.14
CA TYR A 549 -31.62 -3.43 -0.26
C TYR A 549 -32.27 -2.07 -0.05
N SER A 550 -31.90 -1.41 1.03
CA SER A 550 -32.28 -0.02 1.33
C SER A 550 -31.11 0.72 1.97
N THR A 551 -30.99 1.99 1.69
CA THR A 551 -29.93 2.87 2.20
C THR A 551 -30.36 4.34 2.20
N VAL A 552 -29.64 5.19 2.92
CA VAL A 552 -29.86 6.65 2.93
C VAL A 552 -28.65 7.34 2.30
N LEU A 553 -28.90 8.22 1.33
CA LEU A 553 -27.87 9.05 0.68
C LEU A 553 -28.08 10.53 0.98
N PRO A 554 -27.02 11.37 0.93
CA PRO A 554 -27.16 12.81 1.09
C PRO A 554 -28.17 13.42 0.12
N THR A 555 -28.94 14.40 0.59
CA THR A 555 -29.84 15.22 -0.23
C THR A 555 -29.87 16.64 0.34
N ARG A 556 -30.21 17.61 -0.50
CA ARG A 556 -30.56 18.96 -0.04
C ARG A 556 -32.06 19.08 0.22
#